data_AF-A0A6M0FQX3-F1
#
_entry.id   AF-A0A6M0FQX3-F1
#
_cell.length_a   1.000
_cell.length_b   1.000
_cell.length_c   1.000
_cell.angle_alpha   90.00
_cell.angle_beta   90.00
_cell.angle_gamma   90.00
#
_symmetry.space_group_name_H-M   'P 1'
#
loop_
_entity.id
_entity.type
_entity.pdbx_description
1 polymer ?
#
loop_
_entity_poly.entity_id
_entity_poly.type
_entity_poly.pdbx_seq_one_letter_code
_entity_poly.pdbx_strand_id
1 'polypeptide(L)' 'MKVGDRVRVNTSVIVYIHPEHKGQPFDLKNQEGEVVAIVNEWKGRPVSANLPILVKFTKKFKVHLKEEELELI' A
#
# COMPACT_ATOMS: atom_id res chain seq x y z
N MET A 1 7.02 -7.09 7.17
CA MET A 1 6.38 -7.69 5.97
C MET A 1 7.40 -7.96 4.86
N LYS A 2 7.09 -8.77 3.84
CA LYS A 2 7.92 -9.00 2.63
C LYS A 2 7.06 -9.00 1.35
N VAL A 3 7.72 -8.91 0.19
CA VAL A 3 7.06 -9.01 -1.12
C VAL A 3 6.40 -10.39 -1.25
N GLY A 4 5.15 -10.39 -1.73
CA GLY A 4 4.28 -11.56 -1.85
C GLY A 4 3.38 -11.82 -0.65
N ASP A 5 3.57 -11.12 0.48
CA ASP A 5 2.68 -11.26 1.63
C ASP A 5 1.28 -10.72 1.31
N ARG A 6 0.26 -11.44 1.78
CA ARG A 6 -1.13 -10.98 1.83
C ARG A 6 -1.32 -10.12 3.07
N VAL A 7 -1.91 -8.95 2.89
CA VAL A 7 -2.10 -7.98 3.97
C VAL A 7 -3.49 -7.38 3.92
N ARG A 8 -3.99 -6.94 5.09
CA ARG A 8 -5.19 -6.13 5.23
C ARG A 8 -4.82 -4.76 5.78
N VAL A 9 -5.48 -3.71 5.30
CA VAL A 9 -5.39 -2.37 5.89
C VAL A 9 -6.18 -2.33 7.19
N ASN A 10 -5.50 -2.07 8.31
CA ASN A 10 -6.08 -2.12 9.66
C ASN A 10 -6.51 -0.73 10.20
N THR A 11 -6.03 0.35 9.61
CA THR A 11 -6.38 1.74 9.96
C THR A 11 -7.17 2.43 8.85
N SER A 12 -7.75 3.59 9.14
CA SER A 12 -8.42 4.41 8.12
C SER A 12 -7.35 5.13 7.30
N VAL A 13 -7.35 4.89 5.98
CA VAL A 13 -6.42 5.50 5.03
C VAL A 13 -7.22 6.01 3.84
N ILE A 14 -7.38 7.33 3.76
CA ILE A 14 -8.19 7.98 2.72
C ILE A 14 -7.29 8.31 1.52
N VAL A 15 -7.67 7.81 0.35
CA VAL A 15 -6.99 8.09 -0.93
C VAL A 15 -7.96 8.67 -1.95
N TYR A 16 -7.42 9.35 -2.97
CA TYR A 16 -8.20 9.99 -4.05
C TYR A 16 -7.89 9.41 -5.44
N ILE A 17 -7.01 8.41 -5.48
CA ILE A 17 -6.49 7.79 -6.71
C ILE A 17 -7.16 6.45 -7.04
N HIS A 18 -8.23 6.08 -6.32
CA HIS A 18 -8.94 4.84 -6.61
C HIS A 18 -9.56 4.89 -8.02
N PRO A 19 -9.31 3.91 -8.91
CA PRO A 19 -9.74 3.98 -10.31
C PRO A 19 -11.25 4.14 -10.52
N GLU A 20 -12.06 3.60 -9.60
CA GLU A 20 -13.53 3.68 -9.63
C GLU A 20 -14.09 4.89 -8.85
N HIS A 21 -13.26 5.56 -8.05
CA HIS A 21 -13.63 6.74 -7.23
C HIS A 21 -12.65 7.89 -7.45
N LYS A 22 -12.32 8.18 -8.72
CA LYS A 22 -11.28 9.17 -9.07
C LYS A 22 -11.63 10.56 -8.54
N GLY A 23 -10.69 11.17 -7.82
CA GLY A 23 -10.85 12.51 -7.26
C GLY A 23 -11.83 12.58 -6.09
N GLN A 24 -12.36 11.45 -5.63
CA GLN A 24 -13.24 11.34 -4.47
C GLN A 24 -12.51 10.63 -3.33
N PRO A 25 -12.78 10.99 -2.06
CA PRO A 25 -12.18 10.30 -0.93
C PRO A 25 -12.67 8.85 -0.88
N PHE A 26 -11.74 7.91 -0.79
CA PHE A 26 -12.00 6.48 -0.65
C PHE A 26 -11.16 5.93 0.51
N ASP A 27 -11.82 5.37 1.52
CA ASP A 27 -11.15 4.76 2.67
C ASP A 27 -10.76 3.31 2.37
N LEU A 28 -9.50 2.97 2.61
CA LEU A 28 -8.95 1.63 2.39
C LEU A 28 -9.12 0.68 3.57
N LYS A 29 -9.67 1.11 4.70
CA LYS A 29 -9.83 0.24 5.86
C LYS A 29 -10.54 -1.08 5.50
N ASN A 30 -9.98 -2.19 5.97
CA ASN A 30 -10.40 -3.57 5.70
C ASN A 30 -10.17 -4.06 4.26
N GLN A 31 -9.60 -3.25 3.36
CA GLN A 31 -9.21 -3.73 2.04
C GLN A 31 -8.02 -4.68 2.14
N GLU A 32 -8.04 -5.74 1.34
CA GLU A 32 -6.96 -6.71 1.28
C GLU A 32 -6.17 -6.60 -0.02
N GLY A 33 -4.87 -6.81 0.07
CA GLY A 33 -3.98 -6.74 -1.07
C GLY A 33 -2.75 -7.61 -0.90
N GLU A 34 -1.83 -7.47 -1.85
CA GLU A 34 -0.53 -8.14 -1.85
C GLU A 34 0.59 -7.10 -1.84
N VAL A 35 1.60 -7.30 -1.01
CA VAL A 35 2.81 -6.46 -1.01
C VAL A 35 3.60 -6.74 -2.27
N VAL A 36 3.76 -5.74 -3.13
CA VAL A 36 4.48 -5.89 -4.42
C VAL A 36 5.85 -5.21 -4.44
N ALA A 37 6.13 -4.30 -3.51
CA ALA A 37 7.46 -3.71 -3.33
C ALA A 37 7.62 -3.13 -1.92
N ILE A 38 8.87 -3.03 -1.46
CA ILE A 38 9.26 -2.30 -0.26
C ILE A 38 10.39 -1.33 -0.66
N VAL A 39 10.12 -0.03 -0.57
CA VAL A 39 10.95 1.04 -1.14
C VAL A 39 11.99 1.53 -0.12
N ASN A 40 12.97 0.69 0.19
CA ASN A 40 14.09 1.04 1.07
C ASN A 40 15.37 1.40 0.31
N GLU A 41 15.49 0.96 -0.95
CA GLU A 41 16.67 1.18 -1.79
C GLU A 41 16.27 1.49 -3.24
N TRP A 42 17.09 2.30 -3.91
CA TRP A 42 17.08 2.50 -5.35
C TRP A 42 18.48 2.33 -5.93
N LYS A 43 18.69 1.27 -6.73
CA LYS A 43 19.97 0.97 -7.42
C LYS A 43 21.19 0.95 -6.46
N GLY A 44 21.11 0.23 -5.35
CA GLY A 44 22.19 0.15 -4.37
C GLY A 44 22.27 1.34 -3.40
N ARG A 45 21.37 2.32 -3.50
CA ARG A 45 21.38 3.53 -2.67
C ARG A 45 20.16 3.55 -1.74
N PRO A 46 20.34 3.69 -0.42
CA PRO A 46 19.22 3.86 0.51
C PRO A 46 18.33 5.04 0.11
N VAL A 47 17.02 4.86 0.24
CA VAL A 47 16.03 5.92 0.05
C VAL A 47 15.17 6.05 1.30
N SER A 48 14.51 7.20 1.47
CA SER A 48 13.77 7.57 2.68
C SER A 48 12.26 7.68 2.44
N ALA A 49 11.67 6.72 1.73
CA ALA A 49 10.22 6.69 1.53
C ALA A 49 9.50 6.58 2.88
N ASN A 50 8.62 7.52 3.18
CA ASN A 50 7.85 7.53 4.43
C ASN A 50 6.65 6.56 4.42
N LEU A 51 6.23 6.13 3.22
CA LEU A 51 5.23 5.09 2.97
C LEU A 51 5.88 3.97 2.12
N PRO A 52 6.79 3.17 2.70
CA PRO A 52 7.67 2.31 1.91
C PRO A 52 6.98 1.08 1.32
N ILE A 53 5.82 0.67 1.83
CA ILE A 53 5.17 -0.59 1.42
C ILE A 53 4.20 -0.31 0.27
N LEU A 54 4.49 -0.83 -0.91
CA LEU A 54 3.58 -0.76 -2.05
C LEU A 54 2.67 -1.98 -2.06
N VAL A 55 1.38 -1.77 -1.84
CA VAL A 55 0.35 -2.82 -1.86
C VAL A 55 -0.46 -2.72 -3.13
N LYS A 56 -0.71 -3.87 -3.77
CA LYS A 56 -1.58 -4.02 -4.93
C LYS A 56 -2.92 -4.63 -4.49
N PHE A 57 -4.01 -3.89 -4.73
CA PHE A 57 -5.37 -4.32 -4.43
C PHE A 57 -6.07 -4.89 -5.67
N THR A 58 -5.84 -4.27 -6.83
CA THR A 58 -6.36 -4.75 -8.12
C THR A 58 -5.27 -4.68 -9.19
N LYS A 59 -5.58 -5.08 -10.43
CA LYS A 59 -4.62 -4.98 -11.55
C LYS A 59 -4.12 -3.55 -11.78
N LYS A 60 -4.95 -2.54 -11.51
CA LYS A 60 -4.67 -1.12 -11.79
C LYS A 60 -4.53 -0.25 -10.52
N PHE A 61 -4.85 -0.79 -9.35
CA PHE A 61 -4.85 -0.03 -8.11
C PHE A 61 -3.75 -0.49 -7.16
N LYS A 62 -2.81 0.43 -6.90
CA LYS A 62 -1.69 0.24 -5.97
C LYS A 62 -1.55 1.48 -5.10
N VAL A 63 -1.22 1.28 -3.83
CA VAL A 63 -1.08 2.37 -2.85
C VAL A 63 0.17 2.14 -2.01
N HIS A 64 0.86 3.22 -1.68
CA HIS A 64 1.96 3.23 -0.73
C HIS A 64 1.39 3.40 0.68
N LEU A 65 1.80 2.52 1.59
CA LEU A 65 1.34 2.46 2.97
C LEU A 65 2.53 2.32 3.92
N LYS A 66 2.28 2.57 5.20
CA LYS A 66 3.20 2.25 6.29
C LYS A 66 3.00 0.83 6.77
N GLU A 67 3.99 0.33 7.51
CA GLU A 67 3.89 -0.98 8.15
C GLU A 67 2.81 -0.98 9.24
N GLU A 68 2.67 0.10 10.02
CA GLU A 68 1.65 0.18 11.08
C GLU A 68 0.20 0.22 10.57
N GLU A 69 -0.03 0.55 9.31
CA GLU A 69 -1.35 0.62 8.66
C GLU A 69 -1.83 -0.76 8.16
N LEU A 70 -1.00 -1.79 8.31
CA LEU A 70 -1.20 -3.11 7.72
C LEU A 70 -1.12 -4.22 8.78
N GLU A 71 -1.88 -5.29 8.56
CA GLU A 71 -1.76 -6.57 9.25
C GLU A 71 -1.54 -7.71 8.25
N LEU A 72 -0.80 -8.74 8.65
CA LEU A 72 -0.62 -9.96 7.86
C LEU A 72 -1.87 -10.85 7.94
N ILE A 73 -2.19 -11.53 6.84
CA ILE A 73 -3.27 -12.54 6.74
C ILE A 73 -2.67 -13.94 6.67
#